data_AF-D1A665-F1
#
_entry.id   AF-D1A665-F1
#
_cell.length_a   1.000
_cell.length_b   1.000
_cell.length_c   1.000
_cell.angle_alpha   90.00
_cell.angle_beta   90.00
_cell.angle_gamma   90.00
#
_symmetry.space_group_name_H-M   'P 1'
#
loop_
_entity.id
_entity.type
_entity.pdbx_description
1 polymer ?
#
loop_
_entity_poly.entity_id
_entity_poly.type
_entity_poly.pdbx_seq_one_letter_code
_entity_poly.pdbx_strand_id
1 'polypeptide(L)'
;MTRRGLVWAGTALLMAALIGLGAYFATVGLDKADKWASVIGVFIAIIGLAVAVAGLFTGQNTTEQAPPQVSASGERSVAIGGDNTGTISTGDGTTNTRSP
;
A
#
# COMPACT_ATOMS: atom_id res chain seq x y z
N MET A 1 -14.93 -13.76 -1.28
CA MET A 1 -15.54 -12.61 -1.96
C MET A 1 -14.43 -11.66 -2.35
N THR A 2 -14.26 -11.43 -3.65
CA THR A 2 -13.07 -10.78 -4.21
C THR A 2 -12.94 -9.35 -3.67
N ARG A 3 -11.78 -8.99 -3.10
CA ARG A 3 -11.50 -7.66 -2.52
C ARG A 3 -11.97 -6.49 -3.41
N ARG A 4 -11.98 -6.71 -4.73
CA ARG A 4 -12.47 -5.76 -5.74
C ARG A 4 -13.97 -5.48 -5.66
N GLY A 5 -14.80 -6.50 -5.40
CA GLY A 5 -16.24 -6.32 -5.24
C GLY A 5 -16.59 -5.51 -3.99
N LEU A 6 -15.82 -5.70 -2.91
CA LEU A 6 -15.99 -4.94 -1.67
C LEU A 6 -15.59 -3.46 -1.85
N VAL A 7 -14.48 -3.20 -2.57
CA VAL A 7 -14.03 -1.83 -2.88
C VAL A 7 -15.04 -1.13 -3.77
N TRP A 8 -15.52 -1.77 -4.84
CA TRP A 8 -16.50 -1.18 -5.75
C TRP A 8 -17.85 -0.91 -5.08
N ALA A 9 -18.33 -1.83 -4.25
CA ALA A 9 -19.53 -1.61 -3.45
C ALA A 9 -19.35 -0.42 -2.48
N GLY A 10 -18.18 -0.33 -1.84
CA GLY A 10 -17.83 0.80 -0.98
C GLY A 10 -17.80 2.13 -1.74
N THR A 11 -17.19 2.18 -2.92
CA THR A 11 -17.13 3.40 -3.74
C THR A 11 -18.50 3.84 -4.22
N ALA A 12 -19.34 2.91 -4.68
CA ALA A 12 -20.70 3.22 -5.12
C ALA A 12 -21.56 3.76 -3.95
N LEU A 13 -21.41 3.17 -2.78
CA LEU A 13 -22.12 3.60 -1.57
C LEU A 13 -21.66 5.00 -1.12
N LEU A 14 -20.35 5.27 -1.20
CA LEU A 14 -19.78 6.58 -0.88
C LEU A 14 -20.27 7.67 -1.86
N MET A 15 -20.30 7.36 -3.16
CA MET A 15 -20.82 8.29 -4.18
C MET A 15 -22.30 8.59 -3.97
N ALA A 16 -23.11 7.56 -3.68
CA ALA A 16 -24.54 7.75 -3.39
C ALA A 16 -24.75 8.61 -2.14
N ALA A 17 -23.93 8.41 -1.09
CA ALA A 17 -23.98 9.22 0.12
C ALA A 17 -23.59 10.69 -0.14
N LEU A 18 -22.56 10.95 -0.95
CA LEU A 18 -22.13 12.30 -1.33
C LEU A 18 -23.19 13.03 -2.16
N ILE A 19 -23.85 12.33 -3.09
CA ILE A 19 -24.94 12.87 -3.90
C ILE A 19 -26.15 13.20 -3.01
N GLY A 20 -26.52 12.28 -2.11
CA GLY A 20 -27.60 12.50 -1.14
C GLY A 20 -27.32 13.68 -0.20
N LEU A 21 -26.08 13.82 0.27
CA LEU A 21 -25.64 14.91 1.13
C LEU A 21 -25.65 16.25 0.39
N GLY A 22 -25.18 16.29 -0.87
CA GLY A 22 -25.23 17.48 -1.72
C GLY A 22 -26.67 17.94 -2.01
N ALA A 23 -27.57 17.01 -2.29
CA ALA A 23 -28.99 17.30 -2.48
C ALA A 23 -29.65 17.81 -1.19
N TYR A 24 -29.34 17.19 -0.04
CA TYR A 24 -29.82 17.63 1.26
C TYR A 24 -29.37 19.06 1.58
N PHE A 25 -28.09 19.39 1.36
CA PHE A 25 -27.58 20.75 1.55
C PHE A 25 -28.23 21.79 0.63
N ALA A 26 -28.51 21.43 -0.63
CA ALA A 26 -29.23 22.30 -1.55
C ALA A 26 -30.68 22.56 -1.12
N THR A 27 -31.35 21.56 -0.53
CA THR A 27 -32.75 21.69 -0.04
C THR A 27 -32.89 22.36 1.32
N VAL A 28 -31.95 22.13 2.25
CA VAL A 28 -32.00 22.67 3.62
C VAL A 28 -31.58 24.13 3.68
N GLY A 29 -30.84 24.61 2.67
CA GLY A 29 -30.74 26.03 2.38
C GLY A 29 -29.77 26.80 3.29
N LEU A 30 -29.12 27.76 2.64
CA LEU A 30 -28.04 28.63 3.11
C LEU A 30 -28.35 29.51 4.35
N ASP A 31 -29.53 29.41 4.95
CA ASP A 31 -30.01 30.31 6.02
C ASP A 31 -29.60 29.89 7.45
N LYS A 32 -29.16 28.64 7.66
CA LYS A 32 -28.70 28.13 8.98
C LYS A 32 -27.19 27.87 9.07
N ALA A 33 -26.40 28.35 8.10
CA ALA A 33 -25.01 27.97 7.85
C ALA A 33 -24.10 27.90 9.11
N ASP A 34 -24.22 28.87 10.03
CA ASP A 34 -23.39 28.91 11.25
C ASP A 34 -23.61 27.74 12.21
N LYS A 35 -24.81 27.15 12.25
CA LYS A 35 -25.09 25.97 13.10
C LYS A 35 -24.61 24.67 12.49
N TRP A 36 -24.53 24.59 11.16
CA TRP A 36 -24.13 23.38 10.46
C TRP A 36 -22.62 23.28 10.28
N ALA A 37 -21.88 24.39 10.30
CA ALA A 37 -20.42 24.39 10.17
C ALA A 37 -19.72 23.49 11.20
N SER A 38 -20.13 23.54 12.48
CA SER A 38 -19.57 22.67 13.53
C SER A 38 -19.92 21.20 13.30
N VAL A 39 -21.14 20.90 12.86
CA VAL A 39 -21.62 19.53 12.64
C VAL A 39 -20.93 18.90 11.43
N ILE A 40 -20.77 19.66 10.35
CA ILE A 40 -20.05 19.23 9.15
C ILE A 40 -18.58 19.00 9.48
N GLY A 41 -17.95 19.91 10.23
CA GLY A 41 -16.56 19.76 10.66
C GLY A 41 -16.31 18.49 11.46
N VAL A 42 -17.20 18.18 12.42
CA VAL A 42 -17.12 16.93 13.20
C VAL A 42 -17.32 15.70 12.32
N PHE A 43 -18.25 15.74 11.36
CA PHE A 43 -18.44 14.64 10.42
C PHE A 43 -17.21 14.40 9.54
N ILE A 44 -16.62 15.46 8.99
CA ILE A 44 -15.39 15.37 8.20
C ILE A 44 -14.23 14.85 9.08
N ALA A 45 -14.13 15.31 10.33
CA ALA A 45 -13.11 14.85 11.26
C ALA A 45 -13.24 13.36 11.58
N ILE A 46 -14.46 12.85 11.82
CA ILE A 46 -14.71 11.43 12.07
C ILE A 46 -14.39 10.58 10.84
N ILE A 47 -14.79 11.03 9.65
CA ILE A 47 -14.49 10.33 8.39
C ILE A 47 -12.98 10.31 8.15
N GLY A 48 -12.31 11.45 8.27
CA GLY A 48 -10.86 11.56 8.12
C GLY A 48 -10.11 10.71 9.15
N LEU A 49 -10.57 10.67 10.39
CA LEU A 49 -10.03 9.82 11.45
C LEU A 49 -10.21 8.33 11.12
N ALA A 50 -11.39 7.92 10.67
CA ALA A 50 -11.66 6.55 10.26
C ALA A 50 -10.75 6.13 9.08
N VAL A 51 -10.52 7.03 8.11
CA VAL A 51 -9.57 6.81 7.00
C VAL A 51 -8.14 6.67 7.50
N ALA A 52 -7.69 7.55 8.41
CA ALA A 52 -6.35 7.49 8.98
C ALA A 52 -6.13 6.16 9.72
N VAL A 53 -7.10 5.75 10.55
CA VAL A 53 -7.12 4.49 11.28
C VAL A 53 -7.11 3.28 10.33
N ALA A 54 -7.95 3.30 9.28
CA ALA A 54 -7.94 2.25 8.26
C ALA A 54 -6.61 2.17 7.49
N GLY A 55 -5.96 3.31 7.25
CA GLY A 55 -4.63 3.39 6.65
C GLY A 55 -3.56 2.75 7.53
N LEU A 56 -3.59 3.00 8.85
CA LEU A 56 -2.71 2.37 9.83
C LEU A 56 -2.82 0.84 9.81
N PHE A 57 -4.04 0.31 9.76
CA PHE A 57 -4.26 -1.14 9.68
C PHE A 57 -3.92 -1.75 8.32
N THR A 58 -3.95 -0.97 7.23
CA THR A 58 -3.62 -1.45 5.88
C THR A 58 -2.11 -1.42 5.62
N GLY A 59 -1.39 -0.43 6.16
CA GLY A 59 0.07 -0.26 6.01
C GLY A 59 0.92 -1.31 6.73
N GLN A 60 0.32 -2.10 7.62
CA GLN A 60 0.98 -3.24 8.27
C GLN A 60 1.19 -4.43 7.30
N ASN A 61 0.54 -4.43 6.14
CA ASN A 61 0.87 -5.36 5.05
C ASN A 61 1.98 -4.81 4.16
N THR A 62 2.93 -4.05 4.73
CA THR A 62 4.28 -4.08 4.18
C THR A 62 4.73 -5.50 4.46
N THR A 63 4.43 -6.40 3.52
CA THR A 63 5.00 -7.74 3.46
C THR A 63 6.44 -7.54 3.83
N GLU A 64 6.81 -8.05 4.99
CA GLU A 64 8.17 -8.37 5.34
C GLU A 64 8.70 -9.02 4.07
N GLN A 65 9.45 -8.24 3.29
CA GLN A 65 9.97 -8.70 2.03
C GLN A 65 10.96 -9.74 2.49
N ALA A 66 10.51 -11.00 2.49
CA ALA A 66 11.33 -12.13 2.88
C ALA A 66 12.67 -11.88 2.19
N PRO A 67 13.77 -11.78 2.95
CA PRO A 67 15.05 -11.43 2.37
C PRO A 67 15.23 -12.30 1.12
N PRO A 68 15.68 -11.72 -0.01
CA PRO A 68 15.72 -12.43 -1.28
C PRO A 68 16.31 -13.82 -1.03
N GLN A 69 15.52 -14.86 -1.25
CA GLN A 69 15.94 -16.21 -0.92
C GLN A 69 16.99 -16.62 -1.95
N VAL A 70 18.26 -16.46 -1.58
CA VAL A 70 19.39 -16.85 -2.42
C VAL A 70 19.76 -18.27 -2.06
N SER A 71 19.50 -19.21 -2.95
CA SER A 71 19.84 -20.61 -2.74
C SER A 71 20.46 -21.18 -3.99
N ALA A 72 21.45 -22.05 -3.80
CA ALA A 72 22.09 -22.81 -4.85
C ALA A 72 22.33 -24.23 -4.31
N SER A 73 22.04 -25.24 -5.12
CA SER A 73 22.09 -26.64 -4.69
C SER A 73 22.63 -27.53 -5.80
N GLY A 74 23.56 -28.42 -5.44
CA GLY A 74 24.22 -29.35 -6.37
C GLY A 74 25.73 -29.16 -6.41
N GLU A 75 26.43 -30.11 -7.02
CA GLU A 75 27.88 -30.04 -7.23
C GLU A 75 28.21 -28.79 -8.07
N ARG A 76 29.18 -28.00 -7.61
CA ARG A 76 29.61 -26.75 -8.25
C ARG A 76 28.60 -25.58 -8.28
N SER A 77 27.71 -25.47 -7.30
CA SER A 77 26.68 -24.41 -7.30
C SER A 77 27.11 -23.11 -6.60
N VAL A 78 26.70 -21.96 -7.12
CA VAL A 78 26.95 -20.63 -6.53
C VAL A 78 25.68 -19.77 -6.57
N ALA A 79 25.38 -19.10 -5.46
CA ALA A 79 24.26 -18.17 -5.31
C ALA A 79 24.78 -16.80 -4.85
N ILE A 80 24.34 -15.71 -5.48
CA ILE A 80 24.76 -14.34 -5.13
C ILE A 80 23.50 -13.49 -4.91
N GLY A 81 23.36 -12.96 -3.70
CA GLY A 81 22.21 -12.13 -3.28
C GLY A 81 22.36 -10.64 -3.53
N GLY A 82 23.29 -10.24 -4.39
CA GLY A 82 23.73 -8.86 -4.56
C GLY A 82 24.85 -8.77 -5.59
N ASP A 83 25.71 -7.77 -5.46
CA ASP A 83 26.75 -7.52 -6.46
C ASP A 83 28.03 -8.32 -6.20
N ASN A 84 28.65 -8.83 -7.27
CA ASN A 84 29.98 -9.41 -7.25
C ASN A 84 30.86 -8.70 -8.28
N THR A 85 32.03 -8.21 -7.86
CA THR A 85 32.98 -7.46 -8.71
C THR A 85 34.30 -8.23 -8.92
N GLY A 86 34.29 -9.53 -8.63
CA GLY A 86 35.44 -10.42 -8.70
C GLY A 86 35.15 -11.63 -9.57
N THR A 87 35.98 -12.65 -9.44
CA THR A 87 35.79 -13.91 -10.16
C THR A 87 35.27 -14.98 -9.22
N ILE A 88 34.31 -15.74 -9.73
CA ILE A 88 33.72 -16.90 -9.08
C ILE A 88 34.11 -18.12 -9.92
N SER A 89 34.76 -19.09 -9.30
CA SER A 89 35.16 -20.35 -9.92
C SER A 89 34.73 -21.50 -9.01
N THR A 90 34.26 -22.59 -9.61
CA THR A 90 33.87 -23.80 -8.89
C THR A 90 34.80 -24.99 -9.19
N GLY A 91 36.05 -24.74 -9.59
CA GLY A 91 37.08 -25.73 -10.00
C GLY A 91 36.99 -26.09 -11.50
N ASP A 92 37.83 -26.93 -12.13
CA ASP A 92 39.18 -27.42 -11.80
C ASP A 92 40.17 -26.85 -12.83
N GLY A 93 41.38 -26.46 -12.40
CA GLY A 93 42.40 -25.89 -13.29
C GLY A 93 42.26 -24.37 -13.56
N THR A 94 41.56 -23.62 -12.71
CA THR A 94 41.39 -22.18 -12.92
C THR A 94 42.56 -21.38 -12.36
N THR A 95 43.35 -20.74 -13.22
CA THR A 95 44.32 -19.71 -12.85
C THR A 95 43.69 -18.34 -13.08
N ASN A 96 43.56 -17.53 -12.02
CA ASN A 96 43.03 -16.18 -12.10
C ASN A 96 44.19 -15.16 -12.12
N THR A 97 44.37 -14.44 -13.23
CA THR A 97 45.38 -13.39 -13.36
C THR A 97 44.72 -12.01 -13.34
N ARG A 98 44.32 -11.55 -12.15
CA ARG A 98 43.81 -10.19 -11.97
C ARG A 98 44.98 -9.22 -11.81
N SER A 99 45.24 -8.42 -12.86
CA SER A 99 46.16 -7.27 -12.80
C SER A 99 45.41 -6.02 -12.28
N PRO A 100 46.08 -5.12 -11.53
CA PRO A 100 45.49 -3.91 -10.97
C PRO A 100 45.02 -2.90 -12.04
#